data_AF-A0A836BZQ9-F1
#
_entry.id   AF-A0A836BZQ9-F1
#
_cell.length_a   1.000
_cell.length_b   1.000
_cell.length_c   1.000
_cell.angle_alpha   90.00
_cell.angle_beta   90.00
_cell.angle_gamma   90.00
#
_symmetry.space_group_name_H-M   'P 1'
#
loop_
_entity.id
_entity.type
_entity.pdbx_description
1 polymer ?
#
loop_
_entity_poly.entity_id
_entity_poly.type
_entity_poly.pdbx_seq_one_letter_code
_entity_poly.pdbx_strand_id
1 'polypeptide(L)'
;MLPPPLILTILLLLPSPGVVKKGLLTFTRSFLFFQLFGGVRLVHVAILVTGAAFAASSMHTYHLTQAPMPDTLTPNQRTAVLARRWREERNFWIATLTFLLWGLLYRFYALMLEHVELKDRVRKLQAAAGLAATAATGGSGAAAAATGKAGAVAPPPAGKGAVEPSAPPLEAEPKKAR
;
A
#
# COMPACT_ATOMS: atom_id res chain seq x y z
N MET A 1 -2.93 -25.98 -5.86
CA MET A 1 -2.30 -24.68 -5.57
C MET A 1 -3.29 -23.86 -4.77
N LEU A 2 -2.99 -23.59 -3.50
CA LEU A 2 -3.84 -22.68 -2.71
C LEU A 2 -3.74 -21.28 -3.31
N PRO A 3 -4.85 -20.54 -3.44
CA PRO A 3 -4.80 -19.18 -3.95
C PRO A 3 -3.86 -18.36 -3.06
N PRO A 4 -2.86 -17.65 -3.63
CA PRO A 4 -1.97 -16.78 -2.86
C PRO A 4 -2.68 -15.83 -1.87
N PRO A 5 -3.85 -15.23 -2.20
CA PRO A 5 -4.55 -14.39 -1.22
C PRO A 5 -5.08 -15.19 -0.01
N LEU A 6 -5.38 -16.49 -0.16
CA LEU A 6 -5.83 -17.36 0.92
C LEU A 6 -4.73 -17.58 1.96
N ILE A 7 -3.50 -17.77 1.49
CA ILE A 7 -2.31 -17.87 2.35
C ILE A 7 -2.11 -16.55 3.11
N LEU A 8 -2.19 -15.41 2.41
CA LEU A 8 -2.07 -14.08 3.03
C LEU A 8 -3.14 -13.86 4.11
N THR A 9 -4.39 -14.27 3.84
CA THR A 9 -5.50 -14.05 4.77
C THR A 9 -5.39 -14.95 6.01
N ILE A 10 -4.97 -16.21 5.84
CA ILE A 10 -4.68 -17.10 6.97
C ILE A 10 -3.54 -16.56 7.82
N LEU A 11 -2.45 -16.09 7.19
CA LEU A 11 -1.35 -15.47 7.92
C LEU A 11 -1.78 -14.19 8.67
N LEU A 12 -2.76 -13.44 8.13
CA LEU A 12 -3.32 -12.24 8.76
C LEU A 12 -4.31 -12.55 9.91
N LEU A 13 -5.04 -13.67 9.83
CA LEU A 13 -6.00 -14.09 10.87
C LEU A 13 -5.33 -14.70 12.10
N LEU A 14 -4.16 -15.30 11.95
CA LEU A 14 -3.44 -15.91 13.07
C LEU A 14 -3.01 -14.83 14.10
N PRO A 15 -3.21 -15.06 15.41
CA PRO A 15 -2.71 -14.20 16.46
C PRO A 15 -1.18 -14.29 16.53
N SER A 16 -0.53 -13.56 15.63
CA SER A 16 0.92 -13.52 15.51
C SER A 16 1.53 -12.48 16.48
N PRO A 17 2.72 -12.74 17.05
CA PRO A 17 3.45 -11.76 17.86
C PRO A 17 3.72 -10.47 17.07
N GLY A 18 3.79 -9.34 17.78
CA GLY A 18 3.72 -7.99 17.18
C GLY A 18 4.79 -7.69 16.11
N VAL A 19 5.97 -8.30 16.22
CA VAL A 19 7.07 -8.17 15.24
C VAL A 19 6.76 -8.86 13.91
N VAL A 20 6.20 -10.08 13.96
CA VAL A 20 5.79 -10.85 12.79
C VAL A 20 4.61 -10.18 12.09
N LYS A 21 3.67 -9.60 12.87
CA LYS A 21 2.57 -8.79 12.33
C LYS A 21 3.05 -7.58 11.54
N LYS A 22 4.06 -6.85 12.04
CA LYS A 22 4.64 -5.71 11.32
C LYS A 22 5.30 -6.13 10.01
N GLY A 23 6.11 -7.20 10.03
CA GLY A 23 6.75 -7.73 8.83
C GLY A 23 5.73 -8.22 7.79
N LEU A 24 4.71 -8.95 8.23
CA LEU A 24 3.64 -9.45 7.39
C LEU A 24 2.83 -8.30 6.77
N LEU A 25 2.51 -7.26 7.55
CA LEU A 25 1.81 -6.08 7.03
C LEU A 25 2.66 -5.32 6.00
N THR A 26 3.96 -5.17 6.23
CA THR A 26 4.86 -4.52 5.27
C THR A 26 5.05 -5.35 3.99
N PHE A 27 5.14 -6.68 4.11
CA PHE A 27 5.21 -7.59 2.98
C PHE A 27 3.91 -7.58 2.16
N THR A 28 2.77 -7.70 2.84
CA THR A 28 1.44 -7.64 2.22
C THR A 28 1.27 -6.31 1.50
N ARG A 29 1.73 -5.20 2.10
CA ARG A 29 1.79 -3.89 1.45
C ARG A 29 2.72 -3.87 0.23
N SER A 30 3.92 -4.41 0.27
CA SER A 30 4.77 -4.45 -0.94
C SER A 30 4.15 -5.29 -2.05
N PHE A 31 3.56 -6.42 -1.71
CA PHE A 31 2.96 -7.33 -2.70
C PHE A 31 1.68 -6.76 -3.32
N LEU A 32 0.78 -6.17 -2.53
CA LEU A 32 -0.42 -5.52 -3.04
C LEU A 32 -0.10 -4.29 -3.91
N PHE A 33 0.87 -3.51 -3.46
CA PHE A 33 1.18 -2.21 -4.05
C PHE A 33 2.31 -2.30 -5.06
N PHE A 34 2.65 -3.50 -5.51
CA PHE A 34 3.51 -3.67 -6.67
C PHE A 34 2.85 -2.95 -7.85
N GLN A 35 3.47 -1.85 -8.25
CA GLN A 35 2.94 -0.94 -9.24
C GLN A 35 3.28 -1.55 -10.60
N LEU A 36 2.25 -2.02 -11.32
CA LEU A 36 2.45 -2.42 -12.71
C LEU A 36 2.65 -1.16 -13.58
N PHE A 37 3.13 -1.38 -14.81
CA PHE A 37 3.26 -0.34 -15.81
C PHE A 37 1.97 0.49 -15.93
N GLY A 38 2.12 1.82 -15.89
CA GLY A 38 1.01 2.77 -16.06
C GLY A 38 0.26 3.18 -14.79
N GLY A 39 0.80 2.90 -13.58
CA GLY A 39 0.21 3.37 -12.32
C GLY A 39 -0.97 2.52 -11.82
N VAL A 40 -1.38 1.51 -12.60
CA VAL A 40 -2.38 0.53 -12.19
C VAL A 40 -1.76 -0.45 -11.19
N ARG A 41 -2.35 -0.54 -10.00
CA ARG A 41 -1.85 -1.44 -8.95
C ARG A 41 -2.34 -2.86 -9.19
N LEU A 42 -1.51 -3.85 -8.86
CA LEU A 42 -1.81 -5.28 -9.02
C LEU A 42 -3.19 -5.67 -8.49
N VAL A 43 -3.62 -5.06 -7.38
CA VAL A 43 -4.94 -5.28 -6.75
C VAL A 43 -6.10 -4.99 -7.69
N HIS A 44 -6.06 -3.90 -8.46
CA HIS A 44 -7.17 -3.54 -9.34
C HIS A 44 -7.30 -4.55 -10.49
N VAL A 45 -6.16 -4.96 -11.06
CA VAL A 45 -6.11 -5.99 -12.09
C VAL A 45 -6.63 -7.32 -11.53
N ALA A 46 -6.18 -7.69 -10.34
CA ALA A 46 -6.59 -8.93 -9.70
C ALA A 46 -8.10 -8.95 -9.37
N ILE A 47 -8.67 -7.83 -8.91
CA ILE A 47 -10.13 -7.72 -8.68
C ILE A 47 -10.91 -7.84 -9.98
N LEU A 48 -10.44 -7.20 -11.05
CA LEU A 48 -11.11 -7.30 -12.36
C LEU A 48 -11.07 -8.73 -12.90
N VAL A 49 -9.90 -9.37 -12.87
CA VAL A 49 -9.72 -10.74 -13.34
C VAL A 49 -10.53 -11.72 -12.50
N THR A 50 -10.47 -11.62 -11.18
CA THR A 50 -11.24 -12.51 -10.28
C THR A 50 -12.74 -12.23 -10.31
N GLY A 51 -13.15 -10.98 -10.49
CA GLY A 51 -14.55 -10.61 -10.70
C GLY A 51 -15.12 -11.17 -12.00
N ALA A 52 -14.36 -11.10 -13.09
CA ALA A 52 -14.75 -11.73 -14.36
C ALA A 52 -14.84 -13.25 -14.24
N ALA A 53 -13.87 -13.89 -13.58
CA ALA A 53 -13.89 -15.33 -13.32
C ALA A 53 -15.08 -15.75 -12.44
N PHE A 54 -15.39 -14.98 -11.40
CA PHE A 54 -16.56 -15.19 -10.55
C PHE A 54 -17.87 -15.05 -11.34
N ALA A 55 -18.01 -14.01 -12.16
CA ALA A 55 -19.19 -13.82 -12.99
C ALA A 55 -19.39 -14.98 -13.99
N ALA A 56 -18.32 -15.39 -14.67
CA ALA A 56 -18.35 -16.53 -15.58
C ALA A 56 -18.75 -17.84 -14.86
N SER A 57 -18.16 -18.10 -13.69
CA SER A 57 -18.51 -19.27 -12.88
C SER A 57 -19.96 -19.21 -12.39
N SER A 58 -20.45 -18.03 -12.00
CA SER A 58 -21.84 -17.85 -11.54
C SER A 58 -22.83 -18.14 -12.65
N MET A 59 -22.58 -17.65 -13.87
CA MET A 59 -23.40 -17.94 -15.04
C MET A 59 -23.40 -19.45 -15.36
N HIS A 60 -22.23 -20.09 -15.34
CA HIS A 60 -22.11 -21.52 -15.63
C HIS A 60 -22.88 -22.38 -14.61
N THR A 61 -22.73 -22.09 -13.32
CA THR A 61 -23.46 -22.78 -12.24
C THR A 61 -24.96 -22.54 -12.34
N TYR A 62 -25.39 -21.32 -12.68
CA TYR A 62 -26.81 -21.01 -12.85
C TYR A 62 -27.43 -21.81 -14.00
N HIS A 63 -26.79 -21.83 -15.17
CA HIS A 63 -27.25 -22.63 -16.32
C HIS A 63 -27.33 -24.13 -15.99
N LEU A 64 -26.34 -24.67 -15.27
CA LEU A 64 -26.34 -26.08 -14.86
C LEU A 64 -27.41 -26.42 -13.83
N THR A 65 -27.77 -25.47 -12.97
CA THR A 65 -28.82 -25.64 -11.97
C THR A 65 -30.20 -25.62 -12.62
N GLN A 66 -30.39 -24.81 -13.66
CA GLN A 66 -31.66 -24.75 -14.39
C GLN A 66 -31.88 -25.90 -15.37
N ALA A 67 -30.80 -26.57 -15.82
CA ALA A 67 -30.93 -27.71 -16.71
C ALA A 67 -31.69 -28.86 -16.00
N PRO A 68 -32.91 -29.24 -16.43
CA PRO A 68 -33.62 -30.37 -15.84
C PRO A 68 -32.85 -31.67 -16.08
N MET A 69 -32.86 -32.58 -15.11
CA MET A 69 -32.23 -33.89 -15.28
C MET A 69 -33.19 -34.78 -16.08
N PRO A 70 -32.80 -35.30 -17.26
CA PRO A 70 -33.68 -36.18 -18.03
C PRO A 70 -33.98 -37.47 -17.27
N ASP A 71 -35.26 -37.82 -17.15
CA ASP A 71 -35.67 -39.03 -16.44
C ASP A 71 -35.27 -40.33 -17.16
N THR A 72 -34.98 -40.25 -18.45
CA THR A 72 -34.55 -41.36 -19.30
C THR A 72 -33.09 -41.80 -19.07
N LEU A 73 -32.33 -41.08 -18.23
CA LEU A 73 -30.93 -41.40 -17.98
C LEU A 73 -30.77 -42.65 -17.12
N THR A 74 -29.85 -43.52 -17.53
CA THR A 74 -29.42 -44.67 -16.73
C THR A 74 -28.80 -44.21 -15.40
N PRO A 75 -28.85 -45.02 -14.33
CA PRO A 75 -28.28 -44.66 -13.02
C PRO A 75 -26.81 -44.21 -13.08
N ASN A 76 -26.00 -44.86 -13.93
CA ASN A 76 -24.59 -44.51 -14.13
C ASN A 76 -24.40 -43.16 -14.83
N GLN A 77 -25.31 -42.76 -15.71
CA GLN A 77 -25.25 -41.44 -16.34
C GLN A 77 -25.73 -40.35 -15.37
N ARG A 78 -26.73 -40.64 -14.53
CA ARG A 78 -27.19 -39.71 -13.49
C ARG A 78 -26.07 -39.38 -12.49
N THR A 79 -25.32 -40.37 -12.03
CA THR A 79 -24.17 -40.14 -11.13
C THR A 79 -23.06 -39.33 -11.79
N ALA A 80 -22.79 -39.53 -13.09
CA ALA A 80 -21.82 -38.72 -13.84
C ALA A 80 -22.25 -37.24 -13.93
N VAL A 81 -23.54 -36.97 -14.18
CA VAL A 81 -24.08 -35.61 -14.22
C VAL A 81 -24.03 -34.94 -12.85
N LEU A 82 -24.41 -35.66 -11.79
CA LEU A 82 -24.32 -35.16 -10.41
C LEU A 82 -22.87 -34.85 -10.01
N ALA A 83 -21.92 -35.73 -10.37
CA ALA A 83 -20.51 -35.50 -10.14
C ALA A 83 -19.98 -34.26 -10.88
N ARG A 84 -20.49 -33.98 -12.08
CA ARG A 84 -20.16 -32.75 -12.82
C ARG A 84 -20.73 -31.52 -12.12
N ARG A 85 -22.00 -31.52 -11.72
CA ARG A 85 -22.63 -30.41 -10.97
C ARG A 85 -21.87 -30.10 -9.68
N TRP A 86 -21.47 -31.12 -8.93
CA TRP A 86 -20.69 -30.95 -7.71
C TRP A 86 -19.29 -30.35 -7.95
N ARG A 87 -18.63 -30.66 -9.07
CA ARG A 87 -17.37 -30.01 -9.44
C ARG A 87 -17.57 -28.53 -9.72
N GLU A 88 -18.61 -28.19 -10.46
CA GLU A 88 -18.92 -26.81 -10.85
C GLU A 88 -19.35 -25.96 -9.65
N GLU A 89 -20.12 -26.53 -8.72
CA GLU A 89 -20.47 -25.87 -7.46
C GLU A 89 -19.22 -25.57 -6.61
N ARG A 90 -18.28 -26.52 -6.48
CA ARG A 90 -17.02 -26.27 -5.79
C ARG A 90 -16.19 -25.18 -6.46
N ASN A 91 -16.11 -25.19 -7.79
CA ASN A 91 -15.40 -24.15 -8.55
C ASN A 91 -16.02 -22.77 -8.31
N PHE A 92 -17.36 -22.69 -8.29
CA PHE A 92 -18.07 -21.47 -7.92
C PHE A 92 -17.68 -20.99 -6.53
N TRP A 93 -17.73 -21.84 -5.51
CA TRP A 93 -17.34 -21.44 -4.14
C TRP A 93 -15.89 -20.96 -4.05
N ILE A 94 -14.96 -21.61 -4.75
CA ILE A 94 -13.56 -21.18 -4.80
C ILE A 94 -13.44 -19.80 -5.46
N ALA A 95 -14.15 -19.56 -6.57
CA ALA A 95 -14.18 -18.26 -7.25
C ALA A 95 -14.80 -17.16 -6.37
N THR A 96 -15.92 -17.46 -5.69
CA THR A 96 -16.58 -16.54 -4.75
C THR A 96 -15.66 -16.16 -3.60
N LEU A 97 -15.04 -17.15 -2.95
CA LEU A 97 -14.14 -16.91 -1.83
C LEU A 97 -12.91 -16.11 -2.25
N THR A 98 -12.31 -16.42 -3.40
CA THR A 98 -11.16 -15.66 -3.91
C THR A 98 -11.54 -14.23 -4.26
N PHE A 99 -12.68 -13.99 -4.89
CA PHE A 99 -13.17 -12.64 -5.18
C PHE A 99 -13.43 -11.84 -3.89
N LEU A 100 -14.12 -12.44 -2.91
CA LEU A 100 -14.35 -11.82 -1.59
C LEU A 100 -13.04 -11.47 -0.90
N LEU A 101 -12.03 -12.32 -1.02
CA LEU A 101 -10.72 -12.09 -0.45
C LEU A 101 -10.04 -10.87 -1.03
N TRP A 102 -10.07 -10.73 -2.35
CA TRP A 102 -9.57 -9.54 -3.04
C TRP A 102 -10.37 -8.28 -2.68
N GLY A 103 -11.70 -8.41 -2.52
CA GLY A 103 -12.56 -7.31 -2.06
C GLY A 103 -12.24 -6.86 -0.63
N LEU A 104 -12.02 -7.80 0.29
CA LEU A 104 -11.60 -7.50 1.66
C LEU A 104 -10.25 -6.80 1.67
N LEU A 105 -9.32 -7.27 0.83
CA LEU A 105 -8.00 -6.67 0.65
C LEU A 105 -8.10 -5.22 0.16
N TYR A 106 -9.01 -4.95 -0.79
CA TYR A 106 -9.32 -3.60 -1.26
C TYR A 106 -9.91 -2.72 -0.15
N ARG A 107 -10.82 -3.25 0.66
CA ARG A 107 -11.40 -2.48 1.77
C ARG A 107 -10.34 -2.16 2.83
N PHE A 108 -9.46 -3.11 3.16
CA PHE A 108 -8.30 -2.86 4.01
C PHE A 108 -7.38 -1.77 3.44
N TYR A 109 -7.21 -1.74 2.12
CA TYR A 109 -6.46 -0.68 1.46
C TYR A 109 -7.10 0.70 1.65
N ALA A 110 -8.41 0.83 1.43
CA ALA A 110 -9.11 2.09 1.64
C ALA A 110 -8.96 2.59 3.09
N LEU A 111 -9.12 1.69 4.06
CA LEU A 111 -8.91 1.99 5.48
C LEU A 111 -7.47 2.41 5.79
N MET A 112 -6.48 1.80 5.13
CA MET A 112 -5.07 2.18 5.31
C MET A 112 -4.74 3.56 4.73
N LEU A 113 -5.34 3.93 3.60
CA LEU A 113 -5.22 5.28 3.05
C LEU A 113 -5.76 6.33 4.03
N GLU A 114 -6.97 6.11 4.52
CA GLU A 114 -7.61 6.98 5.51
C GLU A 114 -6.75 7.09 6.77
N HIS A 115 -6.18 5.97 7.22
CA HIS A 115 -5.32 5.95 8.41
C HIS A 115 -4.00 6.72 8.22
N VAL A 116 -3.39 6.66 7.03
CA VAL A 116 -2.20 7.45 6.71
C VAL A 116 -2.55 8.94 6.66
N GLU A 117 -3.65 9.29 5.99
CA GLU A 117 -4.11 10.67 5.91
C GLU A 117 -4.41 11.24 7.31
N LEU A 118 -5.08 10.47 8.17
CA LEU A 118 -5.33 10.86 9.56
C LEU A 118 -4.03 11.08 10.34
N LYS A 119 -3.05 10.19 10.20
CA LYS A 119 -1.74 10.33 10.86
C LYS A 119 -1.00 11.58 10.40
N ASP A 120 -1.03 11.89 9.11
CA ASP A 120 -0.42 13.10 8.57
C ASP A 120 -1.11 14.36 9.09
N ARG A 121 -2.45 14.35 9.21
CA ARG A 121 -3.21 15.44 9.83
C ARG A 121 -2.82 15.63 11.30
N VAL A 122 -2.75 14.55 12.09
CA VAL A 122 -2.33 14.61 13.50
C VAL A 122 -0.91 15.16 13.63
N ARG A 123 0.03 14.70 12.79
CA ARG A 123 1.42 15.17 12.82
C ARG A 123 1.54 16.65 12.46
N LYS A 124 0.78 17.13 11.46
CA LYS A 124 0.72 18.55 11.09
C LYS A 124 0.18 19.40 12.25
N LEU A 125 -0.89 18.96 12.90
CA LEU A 125 -1.46 19.65 14.06
C LEU A 125 -0.52 19.65 15.27
N GLN A 126 0.15 18.53 15.55
CA GLN A 126 1.15 18.45 16.62
C GLN A 126 2.37 19.34 16.34
N ALA A 127 2.84 19.42 15.10
CA ALA A 127 3.93 20.32 14.72
C ALA A 127 3.50 21.79 14.86
N ALA A 128 2.29 22.14 14.43
CA ALA A 128 1.74 23.49 14.60
C ALA A 128 1.55 23.86 16.07
N ALA A 129 1.05 22.95 16.90
CA ALA A 129 0.88 23.15 18.33
C ALA A 129 2.24 23.27 19.05
N GLY A 130 3.24 22.46 18.66
CA GLY A 130 4.61 22.55 19.18
C GLY A 130 5.26 23.90 18.87
N LEU A 131 5.11 24.39 17.63
CA LEU A 131 5.59 25.71 17.22
C LEU A 131 4.89 26.84 17.99
N ALA A 132 3.58 26.76 18.17
CA ALA A 132 2.80 27.72 18.96
C ALA A 132 3.23 27.72 20.44
N ALA A 133 3.49 26.55 21.02
CA ALA A 133 3.98 26.43 22.40
C ALA A 133 5.40 27.04 22.55
N THR A 134 6.31 26.79 21.61
CA THR A 134 7.64 27.43 21.62
C THR A 134 7.58 28.94 21.42
N ALA A 135 6.66 29.45 20.59
CA ALA A 135 6.45 30.88 20.40
C ALA A 135 5.88 31.55 21.66
N ALA A 136 4.94 30.90 22.36
CA ALA A 136 4.38 31.40 23.61
C ALA A 136 5.42 31.45 24.76
N THR A 137 6.38 30.52 24.76
CA THR A 137 7.41 30.46 25.81
C THR A 137 8.58 31.42 25.54
N GLY A 138 8.87 31.73 24.26
CA GLY A 138 9.96 32.64 23.86
C GLY A 138 9.65 34.14 23.99
N GLY A 139 8.39 34.53 24.20
CA GLY A 139 7.96 35.94 24.29
C GLY A 139 8.10 36.59 25.68
N SER A 140 8.45 35.83 26.72
CA SER A 140 8.41 36.30 28.12
C SER A 140 9.77 36.61 28.74
N GLY A 141 10.90 36.44 28.03
CA GLY A 141 12.24 36.39 28.65
C GLY A 141 13.25 37.46 28.21
N ALA A 142 12.91 38.43 27.36
CA ALA A 142 13.89 39.32 26.71
C ALA A 142 13.82 40.79 27.16
N ALA A 143 13.51 41.08 28.43
CA ALA A 143 13.45 42.45 28.95
C ALA A 143 14.28 42.74 30.21
N ALA A 144 15.10 41.80 30.69
CA ALA A 144 15.86 41.99 31.93
C ALA A 144 17.29 41.42 31.81
N ALA A 145 18.19 42.15 31.15
CA ALA A 145 19.63 42.25 31.48
C ALA A 145 20.42 42.83 30.30
N ALA A 146 20.52 44.16 30.20
CA ALA A 146 21.59 44.82 29.44
C ALA A 146 21.77 46.27 29.89
N THR A 147 22.25 46.47 31.12
CA THR A 147 22.76 47.78 31.56
C THR A 147 24.20 47.61 32.03
N GLY A 148 25.12 48.10 31.21
CA GLY A 148 26.41 48.67 31.64
C GLY A 148 27.59 47.73 31.84
N LYS A 149 28.52 47.72 30.87
CA LYS A 149 29.88 48.23 31.12
C LYS A 149 30.65 48.45 29.83
N ALA A 150 31.09 49.69 29.63
CA ALA A 150 32.01 50.12 28.59
C ALA A 150 33.47 49.94 29.04
N GLY A 151 34.34 49.71 28.06
CA GLY A 151 35.76 50.11 28.11
C GLY A 151 36.77 48.97 28.10
N ALA A 152 37.43 48.74 26.95
CA ALA A 152 38.84 49.09 26.75
C ALA A 152 39.46 48.45 25.48
N VAL A 153 39.91 49.32 24.57
CA VAL A 153 41.23 49.34 23.88
C VAL A 153 41.69 48.11 23.05
N ALA A 154 41.93 48.37 21.75
CA ALA A 154 42.55 47.52 20.72
C ALA A 154 44.12 47.62 20.72
N PRO A 155 44.94 47.14 19.74
CA PRO A 155 44.76 46.27 18.55
C PRO A 155 45.94 45.21 18.37
N PRO A 156 46.50 44.91 17.16
CA PRO A 156 46.41 43.68 16.32
C PRO A 156 47.80 42.92 16.22
N PRO A 157 48.22 42.07 15.22
CA PRO A 157 47.73 41.79 13.85
C PRO A 157 47.93 40.36 13.26
N ALA A 158 47.68 40.26 11.94
CA ALA A 158 48.13 39.26 10.95
C ALA A 158 47.23 38.01 10.79
N GLY A 159 46.85 37.57 9.59
CA GLY A 159 47.16 37.99 8.23
C GLY A 159 46.71 36.91 7.23
N LYS A 160 46.68 37.26 5.94
CA LYS A 160 46.62 36.41 4.73
C LYS A 160 45.31 35.62 4.54
N GLY A 161 44.46 35.96 3.56
CA GLY A 161 44.64 35.68 2.12
C GLY A 161 43.80 34.45 1.78
N ALA A 162 43.09 34.28 0.67
CA ALA A 162 42.91 35.05 -0.54
C ALA A 162 41.53 34.69 -1.12
N VAL A 163 40.99 35.60 -1.92
CA VAL A 163 39.82 35.46 -2.78
C VAL A 163 40.29 34.94 -4.15
N GLU A 164 39.65 33.95 -4.75
CA GLU A 164 39.08 34.07 -6.10
C GLU A 164 38.24 32.84 -6.55
N PRO A 165 37.26 33.05 -7.45
CA PRO A 165 36.29 32.07 -7.94
C PRO A 165 36.68 31.51 -9.33
N SER A 166 36.07 30.39 -9.76
CA SER A 166 35.82 30.17 -11.19
C SER A 166 34.87 29.00 -11.47
N ALA A 167 34.16 29.17 -12.58
CA ALA A 167 32.93 28.51 -13.01
C ALA A 167 33.16 27.17 -13.75
N PRO A 168 32.10 26.48 -14.23
CA PRO A 168 32.14 25.12 -14.77
C PRO A 168 32.38 25.10 -16.30
N PRO A 169 32.61 23.91 -16.90
CA PRO A 169 32.34 23.72 -18.32
C PRO A 169 31.33 22.60 -18.62
N LEU A 170 30.59 22.93 -19.68
CA LEU A 170 29.58 22.18 -20.43
C LEU A 170 30.15 21.06 -21.31
N GLU A 171 29.24 20.15 -21.69
CA GLU A 171 29.13 19.42 -22.97
C GLU A 171 30.14 18.33 -23.39
N ALA A 172 29.60 17.12 -23.64
CA ALA A 172 29.90 16.33 -24.83
C ALA A 172 28.74 15.37 -25.16
N GLU A 173 28.14 15.59 -26.33
CA GLU A 173 27.09 14.79 -26.97
C GLU A 173 27.70 13.61 -27.81
N PRO A 174 26.96 12.82 -28.62
CA PRO A 174 27.05 11.36 -28.69
C PRO A 174 27.84 10.82 -29.90
N LYS A 175 28.20 9.52 -29.87
CA LYS A 175 28.75 8.81 -31.04
C LYS A 175 27.88 7.63 -31.45
N LYS A 176 27.17 7.80 -32.58
CA LYS A 176 26.65 6.72 -33.43
C LYS A 176 27.78 6.17 -34.33
N ALA A 177 27.73 4.86 -34.57
CA ALA A 177 28.20 4.07 -35.73
C ALA A 177 28.63 2.69 -35.16
N ARG A 178 28.15 1.56 -35.65
CA ARG A 178 27.86 1.16 -37.03
C ARG A 178 26.95 -0.07 -37.03
#